data_AF-A0A352CVL3-F1
#
_entry.id   AF-A0A352CVL3-F1
#
_cell.length_a   1.000
_cell.length_b   1.000
_cell.length_c   1.000
_cell.angle_alpha   90.00
_cell.angle_beta   90.00
_cell.angle_gamma   90.00
#
_symmetry.space_group_name_H-M   'P 1'
#
loop_
_entity.id
_entity.type
_entity.pdbx_description
1 polymer ?
#
loop_
_entity_poly.entity_id
_entity_poly.type
_entity_poly.pdbx_seq_one_letter_code
_entity_poly.pdbx_strand_id
1 'polypeptide(L)'
;MTLLDVIFAGNDAVYGLTEKAIDDAIAKYGEDKAVSFPSTAYSLPCYYAVTGTKVTNLKELKEALGVVKTLMTREPRLHDGFMSGIATALCAEFIEVLKYIDNPTPYEAPCAGHLPDAAIRELGVPLVTGDIPGVPVIIGKAPTAEEGAAIVKEYQAQGQLVTLVGDIIDQCAEQGVKMGANVRVIPLGKDITAVIHVVSVAIRAALIFGNIKPGDAAGLMEYTKQRVPAFVDAFAPLNEVIVACGAGAIALGFPVITNEETFSVPKSLIVQKDVSKFVATSNEARGIKIKITKIDIPVSFGSAFEGEIIRRGDMQVEFDGSRVDCVELVQMKDLSEI
;
A
#
# COMPACT_ATOMS: atom_id res chain seq x y z
N MET A 1 -20.44 -21.53 5.04
CA MET A 1 -20.12 -20.09 5.14
C MET A 1 -19.75 -19.62 3.75
N THR A 2 -20.38 -18.57 3.25
CA THR A 2 -20.05 -17.96 1.95
C THR A 2 -18.92 -16.94 2.11
N LEU A 3 -18.29 -16.52 1.01
CA LEU A 3 -17.29 -15.45 1.04
C LEU A 3 -17.88 -14.15 1.62
N LEU A 4 -19.14 -13.83 1.28
CA LEU A 4 -19.82 -12.63 1.81
C LEU A 4 -20.03 -12.73 3.32
N ASP A 5 -20.38 -13.90 3.85
CA ASP A 5 -20.52 -14.09 5.31
C ASP A 5 -19.19 -13.80 6.03
N VAL A 6 -18.06 -14.26 5.47
CA VAL A 6 -16.71 -14.00 6.02
C VAL A 6 -16.37 -12.51 5.97
N ILE A 7 -16.67 -11.84 4.85
CA ILE A 7 -16.44 -10.39 4.71
C ILE A 7 -17.29 -9.61 5.73
N PHE A 8 -18.56 -9.97 5.90
CA PHE A 8 -19.45 -9.30 6.86
C PHE A 8 -19.00 -9.52 8.30
N ALA A 9 -18.62 -10.74 8.67
CA ALA A 9 -18.08 -11.05 10.00
C ALA A 9 -16.80 -10.25 10.30
N GLY A 10 -15.87 -10.21 9.33
CA GLY A 10 -14.65 -9.41 9.44
C GLY A 10 -14.94 -7.92 9.60
N ASN A 11 -15.88 -7.38 8.82
CA ASN A 11 -16.30 -5.99 8.91
C ASN A 11 -16.97 -5.66 10.27
N ASP A 12 -17.83 -6.54 10.78
CA ASP A 12 -18.47 -6.39 12.10
C ASP A 12 -17.42 -6.41 13.22
N ALA A 13 -16.43 -7.29 13.14
CA ALA A 13 -15.33 -7.36 14.10
C ALA A 13 -14.50 -6.07 14.13
N VAL A 14 -14.07 -5.57 12.96
CA VAL A 14 -13.29 -4.33 12.87
C VAL A 14 -14.11 -3.11 13.31
N TYR A 15 -15.39 -3.05 12.96
CA TYR A 15 -16.29 -1.99 13.42
C TYR A 15 -16.36 -1.97 14.95
N GLY A 16 -16.59 -3.12 15.59
CA GLY A 16 -16.66 -3.22 17.06
C GLY A 16 -15.35 -2.82 17.74
N LEU A 17 -14.20 -3.22 17.18
CA LEU A 17 -12.88 -2.79 17.65
C LEU A 17 -12.70 -1.28 17.53
N THR A 18 -13.13 -0.69 16.42
CA THR A 18 -13.02 0.75 16.15
C THR A 18 -13.91 1.55 17.08
N GLU A 19 -15.16 1.10 17.27
CA GLU A 19 -16.12 1.72 18.19
C GLU A 19 -15.56 1.80 19.60
N LYS A 20 -15.06 0.67 20.09
CA LYS A 20 -14.42 0.59 21.41
C LYS A 20 -13.19 1.49 21.51
N ALA A 21 -12.32 1.50 20.49
CA ALA A 21 -11.11 2.32 20.51
C ALA A 21 -11.42 3.82 20.55
N ILE A 22 -12.45 4.27 19.83
CA ILE A 22 -12.92 5.66 19.87
C ILE A 22 -13.52 5.98 21.24
N ASP A 23 -14.35 5.08 21.80
CA ASP A 23 -14.95 5.30 23.11
C ASP A 23 -13.90 5.35 24.23
N ASP A 24 -12.91 4.47 24.20
CA ASP A 24 -11.78 4.46 25.13
C ASP A 24 -10.95 5.75 25.00
N ALA A 25 -10.74 6.24 23.76
CA ALA A 25 -10.05 7.50 23.51
C ALA A 25 -10.84 8.72 24.02
N ILE A 26 -12.16 8.75 23.81
CA ILE A 26 -13.04 9.82 24.33
C ILE A 26 -13.03 9.81 25.85
N ALA A 27 -13.14 8.64 26.49
CA ALA A 27 -13.08 8.52 27.94
C ALA A 27 -11.75 9.01 28.51
N LYS A 28 -10.64 8.79 27.79
CA LYS A 28 -9.30 9.20 28.21
C LYS A 28 -8.98 10.67 27.97
N TYR A 29 -9.38 11.22 26.82
CA TYR A 29 -8.91 12.54 26.35
C TYR A 29 -10.01 13.60 26.24
N GLY A 30 -11.29 13.21 26.31
CA GLY A 30 -12.45 14.08 26.09
C GLY A 30 -12.82 14.23 24.61
N GLU A 31 -14.09 14.55 24.35
CA GLU A 31 -14.68 14.67 23.01
C GLU A 31 -13.98 15.70 22.10
N ASP A 32 -13.52 16.82 22.67
CA ASP A 32 -12.89 17.93 21.94
C ASP A 32 -11.42 17.67 21.58
N LYS A 33 -10.85 16.52 21.96
CA LYS A 33 -9.46 16.19 21.65
C LYS A 33 -9.26 16.13 20.13
N ALA A 34 -8.31 16.92 19.64
CA ALA A 34 -7.96 16.96 18.22
C ALA A 34 -7.40 15.62 17.72
N VAL A 35 -7.80 15.23 16.51
CA VAL A 35 -7.29 14.05 15.79
C VAL A 35 -6.91 14.43 14.37
N SER A 36 -5.71 14.03 13.94
CA SER A 36 -5.21 14.30 12.60
C SER A 36 -3.98 13.45 12.29
N PHE A 37 -3.81 13.06 11.03
CA PHE A 37 -2.51 12.60 10.56
C PHE A 37 -1.54 13.77 10.37
N PRO A 38 -0.23 13.56 10.57
CA PRO A 38 0.76 14.61 10.37
C PRO A 38 0.95 14.93 8.88
N SER A 39 1.18 16.21 8.57
CA SER A 39 1.62 16.66 7.22
C SER A 39 0.69 16.24 6.07
N THR A 40 -0.62 16.32 6.27
CA THR A 40 -1.64 16.13 5.23
C THR A 40 -2.66 17.26 5.20
N ALA A 41 -3.04 17.69 4.00
CA ALA A 41 -4.13 18.66 3.79
C ALA A 41 -5.53 18.01 3.73
N TYR A 42 -5.57 16.67 3.76
CA TYR A 42 -6.75 15.87 3.47
C TYR A 42 -7.43 15.27 4.72
N SER A 43 -7.16 15.80 5.92
CA SER A 43 -7.76 15.32 7.19
C SER A 43 -7.51 13.81 7.35
N LEU A 44 -8.56 12.99 7.38
CA LEU A 44 -8.53 11.53 7.22
C LEU A 44 -8.75 11.20 5.74
N PRO A 45 -7.68 10.91 4.96
CA PRO A 45 -7.79 10.97 3.51
C PRO A 45 -8.80 10.02 2.89
N CYS A 46 -8.97 8.81 3.42
CA CYS A 46 -9.91 7.83 2.88
C CYS A 46 -11.36 8.24 3.20
N TYR A 47 -11.64 8.60 4.45
CA TYR A 47 -12.95 9.07 4.86
C TYR A 47 -13.35 10.37 4.14
N TYR A 48 -12.43 11.32 4.06
CA TYR A 48 -12.66 12.60 3.38
C TYR A 48 -12.91 12.40 1.88
N ALA A 49 -12.17 11.51 1.23
CA ALA A 49 -12.38 11.23 -0.20
C ALA A 49 -13.76 10.61 -0.48
N VAL A 50 -14.22 9.69 0.38
CA VAL A 50 -15.51 9.01 0.21
C VAL A 50 -16.69 9.92 0.56
N THR A 51 -16.59 10.71 1.63
CA THR A 51 -17.75 11.44 2.18
C THR A 51 -17.74 12.93 1.87
N GLY A 52 -16.58 13.51 1.54
CA GLY A 52 -16.41 14.96 1.43
C GLY A 52 -16.34 15.69 2.77
N THR A 53 -16.40 14.97 3.89
CA THR A 53 -16.42 15.53 5.25
C THR A 53 -15.06 15.39 5.92
N LYS A 54 -14.56 16.49 6.50
CA LYS A 54 -13.34 16.47 7.32
C LYS A 54 -13.68 16.11 8.76
N VAL A 55 -12.76 15.43 9.41
CA VAL A 55 -12.81 15.10 10.84
C VAL A 55 -11.63 15.79 11.52
N THR A 56 -11.89 16.45 12.64
CA THR A 56 -10.91 17.28 13.35
C THR A 56 -10.74 16.92 14.84
N ASN A 57 -11.72 16.27 15.44
CA ASN A 57 -11.72 15.88 16.86
C ASN A 57 -12.39 14.51 17.09
N LEU A 58 -12.31 13.98 18.31
CA LEU A 58 -12.85 12.66 18.66
C LEU A 58 -14.38 12.59 18.57
N LYS A 59 -15.10 13.68 18.86
CA LYS A 59 -16.56 13.74 18.67
C LYS A 59 -16.94 13.52 17.21
N GLU A 60 -16.34 14.29 16.30
CA GLU A 60 -16.55 14.16 14.87
C GLU A 60 -16.13 12.77 14.37
N LEU A 61 -15.10 12.17 14.95
CA LEU A 61 -14.68 10.81 14.62
C LEU A 61 -15.75 9.77 15.02
N LYS A 62 -16.41 9.94 16.17
CA LYS A 62 -17.52 9.08 16.60
C LYS A 62 -18.76 9.27 15.71
N GLU A 63 -19.09 10.50 15.34
CA GLU A 63 -20.17 10.80 14.39
C GLU A 63 -19.87 10.19 13.00
N ALA A 64 -18.61 10.29 12.56
CA ALA A 64 -18.14 9.69 11.32
C ALA A 64 -18.25 8.15 11.33
N LEU A 65 -18.04 7.49 12.48
CA LEU A 65 -18.27 6.05 12.63
C LEU A 65 -19.75 5.69 12.42
N GLY A 66 -20.68 6.55 12.85
CA GLY A 66 -22.10 6.41 12.55
C GLY A 66 -22.38 6.42 11.04
N VAL A 67 -21.67 7.24 10.27
CA VAL A 67 -21.75 7.22 8.80
C VAL A 67 -21.19 5.91 8.25
N VAL A 68 -20.05 5.42 8.74
CA VAL A 68 -19.49 4.12 8.34
C VAL A 68 -20.49 2.98 8.57
N LYS A 69 -21.25 3.02 9.68
CA LYS A 69 -22.30 2.03 9.96
C LYS A 69 -23.36 1.95 8.88
N THR A 70 -23.69 3.07 8.22
CA THR A 70 -24.67 3.09 7.11
C THR A 70 -24.18 2.38 5.86
N LEU A 71 -22.86 2.23 5.70
CA LEU A 71 -22.24 1.49 4.60
C LEU A 71 -22.24 -0.03 4.84
N MET A 72 -22.49 -0.47 6.07
CA MET A 72 -22.46 -1.88 6.48
C MET A 72 -23.79 -2.58 6.16
N THR A 73 -24.13 -2.68 4.88
CA THR A 73 -25.31 -3.41 4.41
C THR A 73 -25.04 -4.93 4.38
N ARG A 74 -26.09 -5.74 4.47
CA ARG A 74 -26.00 -7.21 4.65
C ARG A 74 -26.81 -8.00 3.62
N GLU A 75 -27.18 -7.38 2.50
CA GLU A 75 -27.78 -8.15 1.42
C GLU A 75 -26.70 -9.05 0.80
N PRO A 76 -27.02 -10.30 0.40
CA PRO A 76 -26.05 -11.22 -0.20
C PRO A 76 -25.77 -10.85 -1.66
N ARG A 77 -25.33 -9.60 -1.91
CA ARG A 77 -25.00 -9.05 -3.22
C ARG A 77 -23.55 -8.56 -3.22
N LEU A 78 -22.97 -8.52 -4.41
CA LEU A 78 -21.57 -8.11 -4.59
C LEU A 78 -21.30 -6.68 -4.08
N HIS A 79 -22.26 -5.77 -4.29
CA HIS A 79 -22.16 -4.39 -3.84
C HIS A 79 -22.00 -4.29 -2.32
N ASP A 80 -22.81 -5.02 -1.55
CA ASP A 80 -22.75 -5.06 -0.08
C ASP A 80 -21.42 -5.59 0.43
N GLY A 81 -20.84 -6.58 -0.25
CA GLY A 81 -19.49 -7.07 0.03
C GLY A 81 -18.42 -5.97 -0.16
N PHE A 82 -18.51 -5.21 -1.25
CA PHE A 82 -17.60 -4.08 -1.49
C PHE A 82 -17.80 -2.94 -0.48
N MET A 83 -19.04 -2.59 -0.15
CA MET A 83 -19.33 -1.56 0.85
C MET A 83 -18.83 -1.96 2.24
N SER A 84 -18.93 -3.24 2.60
CA SER A 84 -18.34 -3.76 3.83
C SER A 84 -16.81 -3.71 3.81
N GLY A 85 -16.18 -3.96 2.66
CA GLY A 85 -14.74 -3.76 2.47
C GLY A 85 -14.31 -2.29 2.62
N ILE A 86 -15.04 -1.36 2.02
CA ILE A 86 -14.80 0.09 2.18
C ILE A 86 -14.99 0.50 3.64
N ALA A 87 -16.06 0.07 4.30
CA ALA A 87 -16.31 0.35 5.71
C ALA A 87 -15.16 -0.18 6.60
N THR A 88 -14.60 -1.34 6.26
CA THR A 88 -13.44 -1.93 6.98
C THR A 88 -12.19 -1.07 6.81
N ALA A 89 -11.93 -0.56 5.61
CA ALA A 89 -10.81 0.37 5.37
C ALA A 89 -10.99 1.69 6.14
N LEU A 90 -12.21 2.26 6.18
CA LEU A 90 -12.49 3.48 6.95
C LEU A 90 -12.31 3.26 8.46
N CYS A 91 -12.77 2.12 8.98
CA CYS A 91 -12.53 1.73 10.36
C CYS A 91 -11.02 1.59 10.67
N ALA A 92 -10.24 1.00 9.76
CA ALA A 92 -8.79 0.94 9.90
C ALA A 92 -8.16 2.34 9.95
N GLU A 93 -8.63 3.30 9.13
CA GLU A 93 -8.16 4.70 9.18
C GLU A 93 -8.42 5.34 10.54
N PHE A 94 -9.57 5.05 11.14
CA PHE A 94 -9.95 5.59 12.44
C PHE A 94 -9.10 4.99 13.55
N ILE A 95 -8.87 3.68 13.57
CA ILE A 95 -7.94 3.04 14.52
C ILE A 95 -6.54 3.63 14.36
N GLU A 96 -6.07 3.81 13.12
CA GLU A 96 -4.74 4.33 12.85
C GLU A 96 -4.57 5.78 13.29
N VAL A 97 -5.53 6.68 13.05
CA VAL A 97 -5.39 8.09 13.49
C VAL A 97 -5.34 8.22 15.01
N LEU A 98 -6.04 7.34 15.75
CA LEU A 98 -5.98 7.34 17.22
C LEU A 98 -4.56 7.10 17.75
N LYS A 99 -3.72 6.35 17.02
CA LYS A 99 -2.30 6.15 17.37
C LYS A 99 -1.49 7.44 17.32
N TYR A 100 -1.93 8.44 16.55
CA TYR A 100 -1.24 9.72 16.37
C TYR A 100 -1.63 10.80 17.39
N ILE A 101 -2.58 10.52 18.29
CA ILE A 101 -2.96 11.45 19.36
C ILE A 101 -1.76 11.64 20.30
N ASP A 102 -1.30 12.88 20.44
CA ASP A 102 -0.13 13.27 21.24
C ASP A 102 1.18 12.56 20.89
N ASN A 103 1.21 11.83 19.78
CA ASN A 103 2.39 11.14 19.26
C ASN A 103 2.46 11.31 17.74
N PRO A 104 3.23 12.29 17.22
CA PRO A 104 3.32 12.51 15.78
C PRO A 104 4.07 11.39 15.03
N THR A 105 4.79 10.51 15.74
CA THR A 105 5.60 9.42 15.18
C THR A 105 5.36 8.12 15.97
N PRO A 106 4.16 7.53 15.92
CA PRO A 106 3.85 6.31 16.67
C PRO A 106 4.47 5.05 16.06
N TYR A 107 5.01 5.16 14.86
CA TYR A 107 5.77 4.11 14.19
C TYR A 107 7.26 4.38 14.30
N GLU A 108 8.00 3.36 14.72
CA GLU A 108 9.45 3.37 14.76
C GLU A 108 10.02 2.63 13.54
N ALA A 109 11.23 3.04 13.14
CA ALA A 109 11.95 2.38 12.05
C ALA A 109 12.10 0.87 12.36
N PRO A 110 11.87 0.00 11.35
CA PRO A 110 11.77 0.32 9.94
C PRO A 110 10.38 0.81 9.48
N CYS A 111 9.32 0.68 10.29
CA CYS A 111 7.95 1.00 9.87
C CYS A 111 7.74 2.51 9.66
N ALA A 112 7.13 2.87 8.54
CA ALA A 112 6.87 4.26 8.16
C ALA A 112 5.55 4.81 8.70
N GLY A 113 4.53 3.97 8.92
CA GLY A 113 3.19 4.44 9.25
C GLY A 113 2.60 5.33 8.15
N HIS A 114 2.08 6.50 8.54
CA HIS A 114 1.44 7.45 7.65
C HIS A 114 2.47 8.14 6.73
N LEU A 115 2.24 8.07 5.42
CA LEU A 115 3.05 8.81 4.45
C LEU A 115 2.53 10.25 4.29
N PRO A 116 3.38 11.29 4.43
CA PRO A 116 2.97 12.68 4.29
C PRO A 116 2.67 13.04 2.83
N ASP A 117 1.91 14.11 2.61
CA ASP A 117 1.50 14.54 1.25
C ASP A 117 2.69 14.88 0.33
N ALA A 118 3.82 15.30 0.91
CA ALA A 118 5.06 15.54 0.19
C ALA A 118 5.63 14.24 -0.43
N ALA A 119 5.66 13.15 0.33
CA ALA A 119 6.12 11.85 -0.16
C ALA A 119 5.22 11.34 -1.30
N ILE A 120 3.91 11.61 -1.24
CA ILE A 120 2.98 11.25 -2.32
C ILE A 120 3.25 12.06 -3.59
N ARG A 121 3.65 13.33 -3.46
CA ARG A 121 4.00 14.15 -4.63
C ARG A 121 5.26 13.62 -5.33
N GLU A 122 6.23 13.19 -4.53
CA GLU A 122 7.46 12.57 -5.01
C GLU A 122 7.20 11.22 -5.69
N LEU A 123 6.42 10.34 -5.06
CA LEU A 123 6.07 9.02 -5.62
C LEU A 123 5.07 9.09 -6.78
N GLY A 124 4.23 10.13 -6.81
CA GLY A 124 3.11 10.25 -7.73
C GLY A 124 3.50 10.53 -9.18
N VAL A 125 4.57 11.32 -9.40
CA VAL A 125 5.06 11.57 -10.77
C VAL A 125 5.55 10.26 -11.42
N PRO A 126 6.44 9.46 -10.80
CA PRO A 126 6.84 8.15 -11.31
C PRO A 126 5.68 7.16 -11.52
N LEU A 127 4.62 7.22 -10.71
CA LEU A 127 3.41 6.40 -10.89
C LEU A 127 2.63 6.82 -12.15
N VAL A 128 2.56 8.12 -12.44
CA VAL A 128 1.85 8.64 -13.62
C VAL A 128 2.67 8.44 -14.90
N THR A 129 3.99 8.57 -14.85
CA THR A 129 4.88 8.32 -16.00
C THR A 129 5.06 6.84 -16.29
N GLY A 130 4.77 5.96 -15.32
CA GLY A 130 4.94 4.51 -15.43
C GLY A 130 6.34 4.02 -15.07
N ASP A 131 7.21 4.90 -14.54
CA ASP A 131 8.53 4.54 -14.01
C ASP A 131 8.44 3.69 -12.74
N ILE A 132 7.33 3.79 -12.01
CA ILE A 132 6.88 2.80 -11.04
C ILE A 132 5.75 2.00 -11.72
N PRO A 133 6.05 0.79 -12.24
CA PRO A 133 5.07 0.03 -13.03
C PRO A 133 3.99 -0.64 -12.18
N GLY A 134 4.20 -0.76 -10.86
CA GLY A 134 3.29 -1.45 -9.94
C GLY A 134 3.52 -1.08 -8.48
N VAL A 135 2.48 -1.29 -7.65
CA VAL A 135 2.52 -1.10 -6.19
C VAL A 135 2.04 -2.38 -5.50
N PRO A 136 2.92 -3.38 -5.30
CA PRO A 136 2.58 -4.57 -4.51
C PRO A 136 2.36 -4.21 -3.05
N VAL A 137 1.23 -4.66 -2.50
CA VAL A 137 0.89 -4.58 -1.08
C VAL A 137 0.98 -5.99 -0.49
N ILE A 138 2.09 -6.29 0.17
CA ILE A 138 2.35 -7.62 0.73
C ILE A 138 1.93 -7.66 2.19
N ILE A 139 1.03 -8.58 2.52
CA ILE A 139 0.39 -8.69 3.83
C ILE A 139 0.67 -10.07 4.43
N GLY A 140 1.01 -10.08 5.72
CA GLY A 140 1.12 -11.30 6.52
C GLY A 140 2.54 -11.84 6.55
N LYS A 141 2.68 -13.16 6.50
CA LYS A 141 3.95 -13.88 6.66
C LYS A 141 4.15 -14.87 5.52
N ALA A 142 5.22 -14.73 4.74
CA ALA A 142 5.57 -15.74 3.74
C ALA A 142 5.93 -17.08 4.43
N PRO A 143 5.85 -18.24 3.75
CA PRO A 143 6.11 -19.52 4.40
C PRO A 143 7.54 -19.61 4.98
N THR A 144 8.54 -19.06 4.29
CA THR A 144 9.88 -18.82 4.86
C THR A 144 10.35 -17.38 4.66
N ALA A 145 11.37 -16.98 5.43
CA ALA A 145 11.95 -15.65 5.30
C ALA A 145 12.64 -15.46 3.93
N GLU A 146 13.29 -16.51 3.42
CA GLU A 146 13.94 -16.54 2.10
C GLU A 146 12.93 -16.29 0.98
N GLU A 147 11.77 -16.97 1.02
CA GLU A 147 10.70 -16.77 0.03
C GLU A 147 10.13 -15.35 0.08
N GLY A 148 9.90 -14.82 1.29
CA GLY A 148 9.43 -13.46 1.49
C GLY A 148 10.41 -12.43 0.92
N ALA A 149 11.69 -12.57 1.24
CA ALA A 149 12.75 -11.70 0.74
C ALA A 149 12.94 -11.84 -0.79
N ALA A 150 12.80 -13.04 -1.34
CA ALA A 150 12.90 -13.28 -2.78
C ALA A 150 11.82 -12.54 -3.56
N ILE A 151 10.56 -12.62 -3.12
CA ILE A 151 9.43 -11.90 -3.75
C ILE A 151 9.65 -10.39 -3.69
N VAL A 152 10.03 -9.85 -2.54
CA VAL A 152 10.27 -8.42 -2.38
C VAL A 152 11.38 -7.94 -3.30
N LYS A 153 12.50 -8.67 -3.35
CA LYS A 153 13.63 -8.36 -4.24
C LYS A 153 13.23 -8.47 -5.72
N GLU A 154 12.39 -9.42 -6.08
CA GLU A 154 11.92 -9.58 -7.46
C GLU A 154 11.04 -8.40 -7.90
N TYR A 155 10.05 -8.00 -7.09
CA TYR A 155 9.26 -6.79 -7.37
C TYR A 155 10.13 -5.52 -7.40
N GLN A 156 11.09 -5.40 -6.48
CA GLN A 156 12.03 -4.27 -6.45
C GLN A 156 12.90 -4.22 -7.71
N ALA A 157 13.41 -5.36 -8.18
CA ALA A 157 14.20 -5.47 -9.42
C ALA A 157 13.36 -5.11 -10.67
N GLN A 158 12.04 -5.27 -10.58
CA GLN A 158 11.09 -4.81 -11.59
C GLN A 158 10.77 -3.30 -11.50
N GLY A 159 11.40 -2.58 -10.58
CA GLY A 159 11.20 -1.14 -10.35
C GLY A 159 9.91 -0.79 -9.61
N GLN A 160 9.18 -1.79 -9.06
CA GLN A 160 7.92 -1.56 -8.37
C GLN A 160 8.11 -0.92 -6.99
N LEU A 161 7.06 -0.25 -6.52
CA LEU A 161 6.98 0.30 -5.17
C LEU A 161 6.36 -0.73 -4.22
N VAL A 162 7.20 -1.52 -3.55
CA VAL A 162 6.76 -2.56 -2.64
C VAL A 162 6.33 -1.95 -1.31
N THR A 163 5.17 -2.35 -0.80
CA THR A 163 4.71 -1.99 0.53
C THR A 163 4.46 -3.24 1.36
N LEU A 164 4.84 -3.20 2.64
CA LEU A 164 4.85 -4.37 3.51
C LEU A 164 4.00 -4.13 4.76
N VAL A 165 3.18 -5.10 5.15
CA VAL A 165 2.37 -5.10 6.38
C VAL A 165 2.47 -6.45 7.06
N GLY A 166 2.79 -6.45 8.36
CA GLY A 166 2.90 -7.67 9.17
C GLY A 166 4.30 -8.27 9.25
N ASP A 167 4.34 -9.58 9.50
CA ASP A 167 5.57 -10.33 9.79
C ASP A 167 6.54 -10.41 8.60
N ILE A 168 6.07 -10.19 7.37
CA ILE A 168 6.92 -10.08 6.18
C ILE A 168 8.00 -8.99 6.35
N ILE A 169 7.73 -7.96 7.16
CA ILE A 169 8.71 -6.93 7.50
C ILE A 169 9.88 -7.53 8.30
N ASP A 170 9.62 -8.44 9.25
CA ASP A 170 10.68 -9.10 10.02
C ASP A 170 11.46 -10.09 9.15
N GLN A 171 10.75 -10.83 8.29
CA GLN A 171 11.38 -11.73 7.32
C GLN A 171 12.34 -10.99 6.39
N CYS A 172 11.94 -9.80 5.90
CA CYS A 172 12.80 -8.94 5.10
C CYS A 172 14.01 -8.44 5.89
N ALA A 173 13.82 -8.04 7.15
CA ALA A 173 14.91 -7.59 8.03
C ALA A 173 15.91 -8.73 8.32
N GLU A 174 15.42 -9.92 8.64
CA GLU A 174 16.23 -11.13 8.90
C GLU A 174 17.12 -11.48 7.70
N GLN A 175 16.60 -11.33 6.48
CA GLN A 175 17.31 -11.61 5.24
C GLN A 175 18.11 -10.42 4.68
N GLY A 176 18.23 -9.33 5.46
CA GLY A 176 19.01 -8.15 5.09
C GLY A 176 18.48 -7.38 3.88
N VAL A 177 17.17 -7.44 3.61
CA VAL A 177 16.53 -6.61 2.58
C VAL A 177 16.59 -5.14 3.00
N LYS A 178 17.22 -4.29 2.20
CA LYS A 178 17.19 -2.83 2.42
C LYS A 178 15.76 -2.33 2.26
N MET A 179 15.24 -1.66 3.28
CA MET A 179 13.89 -1.09 3.32
C MET A 179 13.95 0.42 3.49
N GLY A 180 13.06 1.14 2.83
CA GLY A 180 12.94 2.59 2.80
C GLY A 180 12.30 3.07 1.50
N ALA A 181 11.77 4.30 1.52
CA ALA A 181 11.18 4.93 0.35
C ALA A 181 12.21 5.11 -0.79
N ASN A 182 13.45 5.42 -0.45
CA ASN A 182 14.57 5.57 -1.38
C ASN A 182 14.87 4.30 -2.18
N VAL A 183 14.65 3.12 -1.59
CA VAL A 183 14.84 1.82 -2.25
C VAL A 183 13.51 1.19 -2.69
N ARG A 184 12.42 1.97 -2.69
CA ARG A 184 11.07 1.54 -3.10
C ARG A 184 10.51 0.32 -2.35
N VAL A 185 10.93 0.11 -1.10
CA VAL A 185 10.39 -0.95 -0.23
C VAL A 185 9.95 -0.32 1.08
N ILE A 186 8.67 -0.03 1.22
CA ILE A 186 8.12 0.75 2.35
C ILE A 186 7.36 -0.18 3.32
N PRO A 187 7.95 -0.55 4.46
CA PRO A 187 7.21 -1.21 5.52
C PRO A 187 6.28 -0.21 6.22
N LEU A 188 4.99 -0.53 6.32
CA LEU A 188 3.98 0.38 6.85
C LEU A 188 3.73 0.15 8.34
N GLY A 189 3.63 -1.11 8.77
CA GLY A 189 3.34 -1.47 10.14
C GLY A 189 3.09 -2.97 10.32
N LYS A 190 3.06 -3.41 11.58
CA LYS A 190 2.83 -4.82 11.95
C LYS A 190 1.35 -5.19 11.97
N ASP A 191 0.51 -4.28 12.43
CA ASP A 191 -0.93 -4.49 12.49
C ASP A 191 -1.54 -4.41 11.08
N ILE A 192 -2.56 -5.25 10.82
CA ILE A 192 -3.28 -5.23 9.55
C ILE A 192 -3.91 -3.86 9.24
N THR A 193 -4.28 -3.07 10.26
CA THR A 193 -4.84 -1.72 10.08
C THR A 193 -3.86 -0.76 9.40
N ALA A 194 -2.55 -1.00 9.50
CA ALA A 194 -1.53 -0.17 8.85
C ALA A 194 -1.59 -0.23 7.32
N VAL A 195 -2.29 -1.21 6.72
CA VAL A 195 -2.55 -1.25 5.27
C VAL A 195 -3.27 0.00 4.77
N ILE A 196 -4.03 0.67 5.64
CA ILE A 196 -4.73 1.91 5.28
C ILE A 196 -3.76 3.02 4.86
N HIS A 197 -2.51 2.97 5.31
CA HIS A 197 -1.51 3.98 4.94
C HIS A 197 -1.20 3.94 3.44
N VAL A 198 -1.10 2.75 2.81
CA VAL A 198 -0.93 2.66 1.35
C VAL A 198 -2.24 2.90 0.59
N VAL A 199 -3.39 2.49 1.14
CA VAL A 199 -4.69 2.87 0.57
C VAL A 199 -4.81 4.39 0.50
N SER A 200 -4.43 5.11 1.57
CA SER A 200 -4.44 6.57 1.62
C SER A 200 -3.51 7.21 0.58
N VAL A 201 -2.44 6.52 0.14
CA VAL A 201 -1.58 6.98 -0.96
C VAL A 201 -2.33 6.91 -2.29
N ALA A 202 -3.00 5.79 -2.57
CA ALA A 202 -3.81 5.62 -3.79
C ALA A 202 -4.95 6.65 -3.85
N ILE A 203 -5.65 6.85 -2.73
CA ILE A 203 -6.75 7.81 -2.62
C ILE A 203 -6.24 9.25 -2.80
N ARG A 204 -5.18 9.64 -2.10
CA ARG A 204 -4.61 10.99 -2.25
C ARG A 204 -4.03 11.22 -3.64
N ALA A 205 -3.48 10.21 -4.30
CA ALA A 205 -3.05 10.33 -5.69
C ALA A 205 -4.23 10.72 -6.62
N ALA A 206 -5.42 10.16 -6.38
CA ALA A 206 -6.64 10.56 -7.10
C ALA A 206 -7.05 12.02 -6.80
N LEU A 207 -6.98 12.44 -5.53
CA LEU A 207 -7.31 13.81 -5.14
C LEU A 207 -6.29 14.84 -5.67
N ILE A 208 -5.00 14.52 -5.65
CA ILE A 208 -3.90 15.43 -6.01
C ILE A 208 -3.73 15.50 -7.53
N PHE A 209 -3.59 14.34 -8.19
CA PHE A 209 -3.25 14.27 -9.63
C PHE A 209 -4.48 14.08 -10.51
N GLY A 210 -5.47 13.32 -10.03
CA GLY A 210 -6.74 13.15 -10.71
C GLY A 210 -7.68 14.34 -10.54
N ASN A 211 -7.40 15.24 -9.59
CA ASN A 211 -8.25 16.37 -9.20
C ASN A 211 -9.70 15.92 -8.91
N ILE A 212 -9.85 14.69 -8.39
CA ILE A 212 -11.15 14.15 -7.97
C ILE A 212 -11.62 14.94 -6.75
N LYS A 213 -12.88 15.37 -6.76
CA LYS A 213 -13.46 16.11 -5.64
C LYS A 213 -13.75 15.16 -4.47
N PRO A 214 -13.43 15.55 -3.22
CA PRO A 214 -13.90 14.82 -2.04
C PRO A 214 -15.42 14.63 -2.07
N GLY A 215 -15.89 13.42 -1.80
CA GLY A 215 -17.30 13.01 -1.91
C GLY A 215 -17.70 12.40 -3.26
N ASP A 216 -16.82 12.46 -4.28
CA ASP A 216 -17.02 11.77 -5.56
C ASP A 216 -16.48 10.34 -5.51
N ALA A 217 -17.17 9.46 -4.80
CA ALA A 217 -16.77 8.06 -4.63
C ALA A 217 -16.69 7.31 -5.97
N ALA A 218 -17.57 7.62 -6.93
CA ALA A 218 -17.56 6.97 -8.24
C ALA A 218 -16.32 7.38 -9.07
N GLY A 219 -16.03 8.67 -9.13
CA GLY A 219 -14.82 9.17 -9.79
C GLY A 219 -13.54 8.66 -9.13
N LEU A 220 -13.54 8.52 -7.81
CA LEU A 220 -12.45 7.94 -7.04
C LEU A 220 -12.18 6.48 -7.40
N MET A 221 -13.21 5.63 -7.39
CA MET A 221 -13.10 4.21 -7.74
C MET A 221 -12.66 4.00 -9.19
N GLU A 222 -13.15 4.82 -10.12
CA GLU A 222 -12.72 4.76 -11.51
C GLU A 222 -11.24 5.15 -11.66
N TYR A 223 -10.82 6.23 -10.98
CA TYR A 223 -9.42 6.66 -11.00
C TYR A 223 -8.49 5.60 -10.43
N THR A 224 -8.78 5.04 -9.25
CA THR A 224 -7.91 4.01 -8.64
C THR A 224 -7.80 2.79 -9.54
N LYS A 225 -8.93 2.32 -10.07
CA LYS A 225 -8.97 1.16 -10.98
C LYS A 225 -8.18 1.38 -12.26
N GLN A 226 -8.25 2.57 -12.86
CA GLN A 226 -7.59 2.85 -14.13
C GLN A 226 -6.13 3.31 -14.00
N ARG A 227 -5.78 4.06 -12.94
CA ARG A 227 -4.54 4.85 -12.88
C ARG A 227 -3.57 4.39 -11.79
N VAL A 228 -4.02 3.66 -10.78
CA VAL A 228 -3.16 3.19 -9.69
C VAL A 228 -2.86 1.70 -9.88
N PRO A 229 -1.64 1.30 -10.31
CA PRO A 229 -1.31 -0.09 -10.62
C PRO A 229 -1.01 -0.92 -9.36
N ALA A 230 -1.91 -0.89 -8.37
CA ALA A 230 -1.77 -1.64 -7.12
C ALA A 230 -2.45 -3.01 -7.18
N PHE A 231 -1.94 -3.94 -6.39
CA PHE A 231 -2.47 -5.27 -6.14
C PHE A 231 -2.00 -5.75 -4.76
N VAL A 232 -2.66 -6.76 -4.21
CA VAL A 232 -2.40 -7.26 -2.85
C VAL A 232 -1.92 -8.71 -2.92
N ASP A 233 -0.80 -9.00 -2.27
CA ASP A 233 -0.33 -10.36 -2.03
C ASP A 233 -0.55 -10.67 -0.54
N ALA A 234 -1.56 -11.48 -0.23
CA ALA A 234 -1.93 -11.83 1.14
C ALA A 234 -1.54 -13.28 1.45
N PHE A 235 -0.52 -13.47 2.28
CA PHE A 235 -0.09 -14.81 2.69
C PHE A 235 -1.03 -15.42 3.73
N ALA A 236 -1.24 -16.73 3.64
CA ALA A 236 -1.94 -17.54 4.62
C ALA A 236 -1.24 -17.47 6.01
N PRO A 237 -1.98 -17.60 7.13
CA PRO A 237 -3.43 -17.75 7.19
C PRO A 237 -4.19 -16.43 7.09
N LEU A 238 -5.31 -16.44 6.38
CA LEU A 238 -6.27 -15.36 6.27
C LEU A 238 -7.30 -15.49 7.40
N ASN A 239 -7.46 -14.40 8.16
CA ASN A 239 -8.60 -14.26 9.08
C ASN A 239 -9.69 -13.41 8.43
N GLU A 240 -10.86 -13.37 9.06
CA GLU A 240 -12.03 -12.63 8.56
C GLU A 240 -11.73 -11.14 8.31
N VAL A 241 -10.88 -10.53 9.14
CA VAL A 241 -10.45 -9.13 9.01
C VAL A 241 -9.61 -8.92 7.75
N ILE A 242 -8.64 -9.79 7.48
CA ILE A 242 -7.82 -9.73 6.26
C ILE A 242 -8.70 -9.92 5.02
N VAL A 243 -9.68 -10.84 5.07
CA VAL A 243 -10.63 -11.06 3.98
C VAL A 243 -11.50 -9.81 3.74
N ALA A 244 -11.98 -9.15 4.80
CA ALA A 244 -12.73 -7.91 4.69
C ALA A 244 -11.88 -6.75 4.12
N CYS A 245 -10.62 -6.61 4.53
CA CYS A 245 -9.68 -5.68 3.91
C CYS A 245 -9.46 -5.98 2.41
N GLY A 246 -9.35 -7.26 2.04
CA GLY A 246 -9.24 -7.70 0.65
C GLY A 246 -10.45 -7.29 -0.19
N ALA A 247 -11.66 -7.34 0.36
CA ALA A 247 -12.85 -6.84 -0.31
C ALA A 247 -12.77 -5.33 -0.60
N GLY A 248 -12.18 -4.54 0.31
CA GLY A 248 -11.92 -3.12 0.10
C GLY A 248 -10.90 -2.87 -1.02
N ALA A 249 -9.84 -3.66 -1.09
CA ALA A 249 -8.86 -3.59 -2.18
C ALA A 249 -9.51 -3.91 -3.54
N ILE A 250 -10.34 -4.95 -3.61
CA ILE A 250 -11.07 -5.31 -4.83
C ILE A 250 -12.05 -4.21 -5.23
N ALA A 251 -12.73 -3.57 -4.27
CA ALA A 251 -13.61 -2.43 -4.54
C ALA A 251 -12.85 -1.26 -5.20
N LEU A 252 -11.59 -1.02 -4.81
CA LEU A 252 -10.72 -0.02 -5.44
C LEU A 252 -10.14 -0.45 -6.80
N GLY A 253 -10.44 -1.68 -7.24
CA GLY A 253 -9.95 -2.25 -8.50
C GLY A 253 -8.62 -2.98 -8.40
N PHE A 254 -8.19 -3.35 -7.19
CA PHE A 254 -6.92 -4.03 -6.94
C PHE A 254 -7.16 -5.53 -6.73
N PRO A 255 -6.55 -6.40 -7.55
CA PRO A 255 -6.66 -7.84 -7.35
C PRO A 255 -5.93 -8.27 -6.08
N VAL A 256 -6.43 -9.34 -5.45
CA VAL A 256 -5.87 -9.98 -4.27
C VAL A 256 -5.40 -11.38 -4.65
N ILE A 257 -4.14 -11.68 -4.38
CA ILE A 257 -3.49 -12.96 -4.63
C ILE A 257 -3.16 -13.58 -3.27
N THR A 258 -3.44 -14.86 -3.10
CA THR A 258 -3.16 -15.59 -1.85
C THR A 258 -2.72 -17.02 -2.12
N ASN A 259 -1.92 -17.58 -1.21
CA ASN A 259 -1.56 -19.00 -1.20
C ASN A 259 -2.52 -19.85 -0.35
N GLU A 260 -3.50 -19.23 0.31
CA GLU A 260 -4.51 -19.98 1.06
C GLU A 260 -5.50 -20.66 0.12
N GLU A 261 -5.81 -21.92 0.39
CA GLU A 261 -6.89 -22.62 -0.27
C GLU A 261 -8.25 -22.08 0.22
N THR A 262 -8.74 -21.07 -0.47
CA THR A 262 -9.96 -20.33 -0.11
C THR A 262 -10.85 -20.08 -1.34
N PHE A 263 -11.85 -19.22 -1.18
CA PHE A 263 -12.70 -18.74 -2.27
C PHE A 263 -11.85 -18.11 -3.39
N SER A 264 -12.32 -18.24 -4.63
CA SER A 264 -11.72 -17.55 -5.77
C SER A 264 -12.77 -16.79 -6.56
N VAL A 265 -12.37 -15.62 -7.05
CA VAL A 265 -13.17 -14.76 -7.92
C VAL A 265 -12.29 -14.41 -9.11
N PRO A 266 -12.67 -14.79 -10.35
CA PRO A 266 -11.82 -14.58 -11.52
C PRO A 266 -11.28 -13.15 -11.60
N LYS A 267 -9.95 -13.03 -11.78
CA LYS A 267 -9.19 -11.77 -11.87
C LYS A 267 -9.19 -10.87 -10.62
N SER A 268 -9.94 -11.19 -9.57
CA SER A 268 -10.11 -10.31 -8.40
C SER A 268 -9.59 -10.93 -7.11
N LEU A 269 -9.90 -12.21 -6.88
CA LEU A 269 -9.37 -12.99 -5.76
C LEU A 269 -8.80 -14.30 -6.33
N ILE A 270 -7.48 -14.39 -6.38
CA ILE A 270 -6.75 -15.45 -7.08
C ILE A 270 -5.99 -16.29 -6.07
N VAL A 271 -6.21 -17.60 -6.12
CA VAL A 271 -5.45 -18.57 -5.32
C VAL A 271 -4.25 -19.05 -6.14
N GLN A 272 -3.05 -18.66 -5.73
CA GLN A 272 -1.77 -19.14 -6.26
C GLN A 272 -1.04 -19.88 -5.14
N LYS A 273 -1.07 -21.22 -5.14
CA LYS A 273 -0.41 -22.01 -4.06
C LYS A 273 1.12 -21.98 -4.16
N ASP A 274 1.66 -21.76 -5.35
CA ASP A 274 3.10 -21.73 -5.61
C ASP A 274 3.62 -20.30 -5.43
N VAL A 275 4.26 -20.04 -4.29
CA VAL A 275 4.79 -18.73 -3.90
C VAL A 275 5.78 -18.18 -4.94
N SER A 276 6.56 -19.04 -5.60
CA SER A 276 7.49 -18.64 -6.66
C SER A 276 6.80 -18.02 -7.90
N LYS A 277 5.48 -18.21 -8.04
CA LYS A 277 4.66 -17.66 -9.13
C LYS A 277 3.84 -16.45 -8.73
N PHE A 278 3.94 -15.96 -7.49
CA PHE A 278 3.19 -14.78 -7.04
C PHE A 278 3.44 -13.59 -7.95
N VAL A 279 4.72 -13.20 -8.11
CA VAL A 279 5.11 -12.02 -8.89
C VAL A 279 4.53 -12.02 -10.30
N ALA A 280 4.66 -13.15 -11.01
CA ALA A 280 4.11 -13.29 -12.35
C ALA A 280 2.57 -13.21 -12.35
N THR A 281 1.93 -13.91 -11.42
CA THR A 281 0.46 -13.97 -11.31
C THR A 281 -0.12 -12.59 -10.98
N SER A 282 0.48 -11.87 -10.04
CA SER A 282 0.01 -10.57 -9.57
C SER A 282 0.19 -9.49 -10.63
N ASN A 283 1.33 -9.49 -11.33
CA ASN A 283 1.56 -8.61 -12.47
C ASN A 283 0.54 -8.87 -13.60
N GLU A 284 0.30 -10.12 -13.96
CA GLU A 284 -0.69 -10.48 -14.97
C GLU A 284 -2.10 -10.05 -14.56
N ALA A 285 -2.49 -10.35 -13.32
CA ALA A 285 -3.81 -10.00 -12.78
C ALA A 285 -4.07 -8.49 -12.83
N ARG A 286 -3.05 -7.67 -12.56
CA ARG A 286 -3.17 -6.21 -12.63
C ARG A 286 -3.01 -5.63 -14.04
N GLY A 287 -2.51 -6.43 -14.99
CA GLY A 287 -2.20 -6.00 -16.36
C GLY A 287 -0.87 -5.25 -16.48
N ILE A 288 0.05 -5.45 -15.53
CA ILE A 288 1.36 -4.82 -15.51
C ILE A 288 2.26 -5.56 -16.50
N LYS A 289 2.66 -4.86 -17.55
CA LYS A 289 3.63 -5.37 -18.53
C LYS A 289 5.02 -4.92 -18.13
N ILE A 290 5.74 -5.83 -17.51
CA ILE A 290 7.09 -5.58 -17.09
C ILE A 290 8.00 -5.49 -18.33
N LYS A 291 8.55 -4.29 -18.57
CA LYS A 291 9.64 -4.09 -19.51
C LYS A 291 10.96 -4.42 -18.82
N ILE A 292 11.15 -5.65 -18.34
CA ILE A 292 12.48 -6.08 -17.89
C ILE A 292 13.32 -6.21 -19.15
N THR A 293 14.32 -5.34 -19.29
CA THR A 293 15.52 -5.71 -20.02
C THR A 293 16.37 -6.48 -19.03
N LYS A 294 16.48 -7.81 -19.17
CA LYS A 294 17.35 -8.59 -18.30
C LYS A 294 18.78 -8.19 -18.62
N ILE A 295 19.43 -7.48 -17.71
CA ILE A 295 20.84 -7.10 -17.84
C ILE A 295 21.64 -8.14 -17.04
N ASP A 296 22.48 -8.90 -17.73
CA ASP A 296 23.30 -9.95 -17.13
C ASP A 296 24.53 -9.33 -16.44
N ILE A 297 24.32 -8.82 -15.23
CA ILE A 297 25.35 -8.21 -14.37
C ILE A 297 25.28 -8.77 -12.94
N PRO A 298 26.41 -8.85 -12.21
CA PRO A 298 26.47 -9.49 -10.88
C PRO A 298 25.91 -8.63 -9.74
N VAL A 299 25.17 -7.56 -10.06
CA VAL A 299 24.64 -6.59 -9.09
C VAL A 299 23.16 -6.31 -9.39
N SER A 300 22.41 -5.89 -8.36
CA SER A 300 21.04 -5.45 -8.54
C SER A 300 20.98 -4.20 -9.42
N PHE A 301 20.03 -4.16 -10.35
CA PHE A 301 19.83 -3.06 -11.30
C PHE A 301 18.38 -2.60 -11.27
N GLY A 302 18.18 -1.28 -11.28
CA GLY A 302 16.86 -0.66 -11.33
C GLY A 302 16.88 0.77 -10.80
N SER A 303 15.87 1.55 -11.17
CA SER A 303 15.70 2.94 -10.71
C SER A 303 15.48 3.08 -9.21
N ALA A 304 15.24 1.98 -8.49
CA ALA A 304 15.23 1.95 -7.02
C ALA A 304 16.62 2.16 -6.38
N PHE A 305 17.71 1.99 -7.13
CA PHE A 305 19.07 2.24 -6.65
C PHE A 305 19.60 3.62 -7.08
N GLU A 306 18.80 4.38 -7.81
CA GLU A 306 19.15 5.74 -8.23
C GLU A 306 19.23 6.67 -7.00
N GLY A 307 20.28 7.49 -6.92
CA GLY A 307 20.51 8.41 -5.82
C GLY A 307 21.16 7.79 -4.57
N GLU A 308 21.62 6.52 -4.62
CA GLU A 308 22.43 5.96 -3.54
C GLU A 308 23.72 6.79 -3.32
N ILE A 309 23.97 7.18 -2.07
CA ILE A 309 25.18 7.92 -1.70
C ILE A 309 26.28 6.93 -1.33
N ILE A 310 27.32 6.84 -2.18
CA ILE A 310 28.52 6.05 -1.91
C ILE A 310 29.54 6.92 -1.17
N ARG A 311 29.84 6.58 0.09
CA ARG A 311 30.85 7.29 0.90
C ARG A 311 32.26 6.81 0.56
N ARG A 312 33.27 7.65 0.83
CA ARG A 312 34.68 7.32 0.52
C ARG A 312 35.16 5.99 1.12
N GLY A 313 34.63 5.57 2.27
CA GLY A 313 34.97 4.29 2.90
C GLY A 313 34.39 3.06 2.18
N ASP A 314 33.28 3.23 1.46
CA ASP A 314 32.58 2.18 0.73
C ASP A 314 32.90 2.21 -0.78
N MET A 315 33.69 3.18 -1.22
CA MET A 315 34.02 3.43 -2.63
C MET A 315 35.21 2.59 -3.07
N GLN A 316 35.01 1.70 -4.04
CA GLN A 316 36.09 0.86 -4.58
C GLN A 316 36.93 1.58 -5.65
N VAL A 317 36.30 2.38 -6.52
CA VAL A 317 36.94 3.16 -7.59
C VAL A 317 36.18 4.48 -7.77
N GLU A 318 36.88 5.57 -8.09
CA GLU A 318 36.32 6.92 -8.30
C GLU A 318 36.71 7.43 -9.71
N PHE A 319 35.72 7.74 -10.54
CA PHE A 319 35.90 8.46 -11.80
C PHE A 319 35.12 9.77 -11.71
N ASP A 320 35.85 10.85 -11.44
CA ASP A 320 35.33 12.18 -11.13
C ASP A 320 36.12 13.16 -12.00
N GLY A 321 35.42 13.94 -12.83
CA GLY A 321 35.99 14.90 -13.77
C GLY A 321 36.87 15.99 -13.14
N SER A 322 36.92 16.09 -11.81
CA SER A 322 37.85 16.97 -11.07
C SER A 322 39.22 16.35 -10.83
N ARG A 323 39.37 15.03 -10.93
CA ARG A 323 40.63 14.31 -10.66
C ARG A 323 41.17 13.53 -11.85
N VAL A 324 40.28 13.06 -12.72
CA VAL A 324 40.62 12.29 -13.93
C VAL A 324 39.73 12.73 -15.07
N ASP A 325 40.27 12.82 -16.29
CA ASP A 325 39.49 13.16 -17.47
C ASP A 325 38.46 12.06 -17.76
N CYS A 326 37.18 12.40 -17.66
CA CYS A 326 36.06 11.49 -17.89
C CYS A 326 35.12 12.06 -18.95
N VAL A 327 34.70 11.23 -19.90
CA VAL A 327 33.74 11.61 -20.94
C VAL A 327 32.80 10.44 -21.24
N GLU A 328 31.52 10.75 -21.43
CA GLU A 328 30.54 9.86 -22.04
C GLU A 328 30.20 10.38 -23.44
N LEU A 329 30.19 9.48 -24.44
CA LEU A 329 29.91 9.84 -25.83
C LEU A 329 28.88 8.87 -26.41
N VAL A 330 27.76 9.43 -26.88
CA VAL A 330 26.78 8.72 -27.70
C VAL A 330 26.89 9.27 -29.12
N GLN A 331 27.21 8.41 -30.08
CA GLN A 331 27.39 8.78 -31.48
C GLN A 331 26.48 7.95 -32.38
N MET A 332 25.80 8.62 -33.32
CA MET A 332 25.06 7.94 -34.39
C MET A 332 26.05 7.30 -35.37
N LYS A 333 25.80 6.05 -35.75
CA LYS A 333 26.63 5.25 -36.65
C LYS A 333 25.76 4.60 -37.71
N ASP A 334 26.31 4.43 -38.90
CA ASP A 334 25.65 3.61 -39.92
C ASP A 334 25.65 2.15 -39.45
N LEU A 335 24.63 1.36 -39.84
CA LEU A 335 24.51 -0.04 -39.41
C LEU A 335 25.73 -0.89 -39.82
N SER A 336 26.47 -0.50 -40.86
CA SER A 336 27.71 -1.16 -41.28
C SER A 336 28.92 -0.89 -40.38
N GLU A 337 28.81 0.06 -39.44
CA GLU A 337 29.90 0.47 -38.54
C GLU A 337 29.75 -0.08 -37.11
N ILE A 338 28.72 -0.88 -36.82
CA ILE A 338 28.38 -1.45 -35.51
C ILE A 338 28.14 -2.96 -35.59
#